data_AF-A0A920RV37-F1
#
_entry.id   AF-A0A920RV37-F1
#
_cell.length_a   1.000
_cell.length_b   1.000
_cell.length_c   1.000
_cell.angle_alpha   90.00
_cell.angle_beta   90.00
_cell.angle_gamma   90.00
#
_symmetry.space_group_name_H-M   'P 1'
#
loop_
_entity.id
_entity.type
_entity.pdbx_description
1 polymer ?
#
loop_
_entity_poly.entity_id
_entity_poly.type
_entity_poly.pdbx_seq_one_letter_code
_entity_poly.pdbx_strand_id
1 'polypeptide(L)'
;MREFRSKPENKGKTMNRSLWKYSRHPNYLGEVLFWWGLYLMTLSVNLNLWWLFICPLSMTLMFTLVTCSMMDNRSLLNRPDYSTYMAKTSQLLLWWPKS
;
A
#
# COMPACT_ATOMS: atom_id res chain seq x y z
N MET A 1 10.24 -5.74 8.34
CA MET A 1 9.86 -4.50 9.06
C MET A 1 10.16 -4.55 10.55
N ARG A 2 9.74 -5.59 11.29
CA ARG A 2 9.97 -5.71 12.74
C ARG A 2 11.46 -5.63 13.11
N GLU A 3 12.32 -6.36 12.39
CA GLU A 3 13.77 -6.31 12.59
C GLU A 3 14.36 -4.91 12.33
N PHE A 4 13.99 -4.26 11.23
CA PHE A 4 14.44 -2.89 10.93
C PHE A 4 14.07 -1.92 12.06
N ARG A 5 12.83 -1.99 12.55
CA ARG A 5 12.33 -1.12 13.64
C ARG A 5 12.94 -1.44 15.01
N SER A 6 13.42 -2.66 15.23
CA SER A 6 14.01 -3.07 16.50
C SER A 6 15.36 -2.39 16.79
N LYS A 7 16.05 -1.91 15.75
CA LYS A 7 17.35 -1.26 15.88
C LYS A 7 17.19 0.24 16.20
N PRO A 8 17.76 0.76 17.30
CA PRO A 8 17.64 2.17 17.68
C PRO A 8 18.15 3.14 16.62
N GLU A 9 19.21 2.77 15.91
CA GLU A 9 19.83 3.51 14.80
C GLU A 9 18.90 3.77 13.60
N ASN A 10 17.79 3.03 13.50
CA ASN A 10 16.79 3.17 12.44
C ASN A 10 15.59 4.03 12.86
N LYS A 11 15.58 4.54 14.09
CA LYS A 11 14.51 5.43 14.56
C LYS A 11 14.47 6.69 13.68
N GLY A 12 13.30 7.00 13.13
CA GLY A 12 13.12 8.13 12.22
C GLY A 12 13.59 7.91 10.78
N LYS A 13 14.18 6.75 10.45
CA LYS A 13 14.59 6.41 9.07
C LYS A 13 13.50 5.67 8.32
N THR A 14 13.48 5.84 7.00
CA THR A 14 12.55 5.16 6.10
C THR A 14 13.11 3.80 5.68
N MET A 15 12.30 2.75 5.84
CA MET A 15 12.66 1.41 5.37
C MET A 15 12.37 1.32 3.86
N ASN A 16 13.42 1.17 3.05
CA ASN A 16 13.33 1.09 1.58
C ASN A 16 13.81 -0.28 1.03
N ARG A 17 13.72 -1.35 1.84
CA ARG A 17 14.20 -2.70 1.51
C ARG A 17 13.04 -3.69 1.34
N SER A 18 13.29 -4.80 0.65
CA SER A 18 12.28 -5.82 0.33
C SER A 18 11.04 -5.22 -0.37
N LEU A 19 9.83 -5.57 0.04
CA LEU A 19 8.58 -5.08 -0.57
C LEU A 19 8.46 -3.55 -0.55
N TRP A 20 9.03 -2.91 0.46
CA TRP A 20 9.05 -1.44 0.60
C TRP A 20 9.96 -0.76 -0.43
N LYS A 21 10.80 -1.50 -1.17
CA LYS A 21 11.52 -0.93 -2.32
C LYS A 21 10.59 -0.67 -3.51
N TYR A 22 9.51 -1.45 -3.64
CA TYR A 22 8.66 -1.48 -4.83
C TYR A 22 7.33 -0.75 -4.63
N SER A 23 6.85 -0.69 -3.39
CA SER A 23 5.62 0.00 -3.01
C SER A 23 5.83 0.70 -1.67
N ARG A 24 5.28 1.90 -1.52
CA ARG A 24 5.26 2.63 -0.25
C ARG A 24 4.36 1.95 0.78
N HIS A 25 3.24 1.41 0.30
CA HIS A 25 2.22 0.78 1.14
C HIS A 25 1.90 -0.66 0.69
N PRO A 26 2.88 -1.60 0.74
CA PRO A 26 2.66 -2.98 0.28
C PRO A 26 1.58 -3.71 1.09
N ASN A 27 1.36 -3.31 2.35
CA ASN A 27 0.30 -3.85 3.18
C ASN A 27 -1.09 -3.50 2.62
N TYR A 28 -1.30 -2.27 2.16
CA TYR A 28 -2.59 -1.85 1.58
C TYR A 28 -2.84 -2.49 0.22
N LEU A 29 -1.77 -2.81 -0.54
CA LEU A 29 -1.92 -3.62 -1.73
C LEU A 29 -2.46 -5.02 -1.39
N GLY A 30 -1.97 -5.62 -0.31
CA GLY A 30 -2.49 -6.89 0.21
C GLY A 30 -3.98 -6.83 0.53
N GLU A 31 -4.43 -5.78 1.22
CA GLU A 31 -5.86 -5.55 1.50
C GLU A 31 -6.67 -5.40 0.21
N VAL A 32 -6.21 -4.60 -0.75
CA VAL A 32 -6.89 -4.44 -2.04
C VAL A 32 -7.02 -5.79 -2.76
N LEU A 33 -5.92 -6.56 -2.85
CA LEU A 33 -5.94 -7.89 -3.47
C LEU A 33 -6.86 -8.87 -2.74
N PHE A 34 -6.95 -8.78 -1.41
CA PHE A 34 -7.85 -9.60 -0.62
C PHE A 34 -9.32 -9.32 -0.97
N TRP A 35 -9.72 -8.06 -1.05
CA TRP A 35 -11.09 -7.69 -1.44
C TRP A 35 -11.43 -8.10 -2.88
N TRP A 36 -10.50 -7.93 -3.81
CA TRP A 36 -10.66 -8.42 -5.18
C TRP A 36 -10.74 -9.94 -5.24
N GLY A 37 -9.94 -10.65 -4.44
CA GLY A 37 -9.99 -12.10 -4.31
C GLY A 37 -11.36 -12.60 -3.82
N LEU A 38 -11.90 -11.99 -2.76
CA LEU A 38 -13.24 -12.30 -2.24
C LEU A 38 -14.33 -12.07 -3.30
N TYR A 39 -14.23 -10.98 -4.06
CA TYR A 39 -15.16 -10.71 -5.15
C TYR A 39 -15.10 -11.77 -6.25
N LEU A 40 -13.89 -12.15 -6.68
CA LEU A 40 -13.71 -13.19 -7.69
C LEU A 40 -14.22 -14.56 -7.23
N MET A 41 -14.01 -14.91 -5.94
CA MET A 41 -14.58 -16.12 -5.35
C MET A 41 -16.11 -16.07 -5.36
N THR A 42 -16.71 -14.92 -5.03
CA THR A 42 -18.17 -14.76 -5.05
C THR A 42 -18.75 -14.91 -6.46
N LEU A 43 -18.09 -14.30 -7.46
CA LEU A 43 -18.46 -14.45 -8.87
C LEU A 43 -18.38 -15.91 -9.34
N SER A 44 -17.41 -16.68 -8.85
CA SER A 44 -17.27 -18.10 -9.22
C SER A 44 -18.46 -18.95 -8.78
N VAL A 45 -19.19 -18.52 -7.74
CA VAL A 45 -20.41 -19.18 -7.25
C VAL A 45 -21.64 -18.72 -8.03
N ASN A 46 -21.77 -17.41 -8.28
CA ASN A 46 -22.91 -16.86 -9.00
C ASN A 46 -22.55 -15.56 -9.75
N LEU A 47 -22.60 -15.62 -11.08
CA LEU A 47 -22.29 -14.48 -11.95
C LEU A 47 -23.31 -13.33 -11.86
N ASN A 48 -24.54 -13.59 -11.40
CA ASN A 48 -25.54 -12.52 -11.20
C ASN A 48 -25.17 -11.56 -10.05
N LEU A 49 -24.19 -11.93 -9.23
CA LEU A 49 -23.66 -11.09 -8.15
C LEU A 49 -22.56 -10.12 -8.62
N TRP A 50 -22.40 -9.91 -9.94
CA TRP A 50 -21.40 -9.01 -10.50
C TRP A 50 -21.44 -7.59 -9.92
N TRP A 51 -22.61 -7.10 -9.52
CA TRP A 51 -22.79 -5.77 -8.93
C TRP A 51 -22.03 -5.59 -7.60
N LEU A 52 -21.62 -6.68 -6.94
CA LEU A 52 -20.79 -6.64 -5.73
C LEU A 52 -19.37 -6.12 -5.98
N PHE A 53 -18.95 -5.90 -7.23
CA PHE A 53 -17.67 -5.25 -7.55
C PHE A 53 -17.53 -3.86 -6.90
N ILE A 54 -18.65 -3.23 -6.53
CA ILE A 54 -18.65 -1.97 -5.79
C ILE A 54 -17.93 -2.07 -4.44
N CYS A 55 -17.92 -3.25 -3.80
CA CYS A 55 -17.20 -3.49 -2.55
C CYS A 55 -15.67 -3.39 -2.72
N PRO A 56 -14.99 -4.21 -3.55
CA PRO A 56 -13.54 -4.04 -3.75
C PRO A 56 -13.19 -2.70 -4.41
N LEU A 57 -14.06 -2.14 -5.25
CA LEU A 57 -13.85 -0.82 -5.85
C LEU A 57 -13.83 0.29 -4.80
N SER A 58 -14.83 0.33 -3.91
CA SER A 58 -14.89 1.33 -2.83
C SER A 58 -13.70 1.22 -1.89
N MET A 59 -13.29 -0.01 -1.51
CA MET A 59 -12.07 -0.22 -0.72
C MET A 59 -10.82 0.27 -1.44
N THR A 60 -10.68 -0.03 -2.74
CA THR A 60 -9.55 0.43 -3.55
C THR A 60 -9.47 1.96 -3.61
N LEU A 61 -10.61 2.64 -3.78
CA LEU A 61 -10.68 4.10 -3.80
C LEU A 61 -10.34 4.70 -2.43
N MET A 62 -10.88 4.15 -1.34
CA MET A 62 -10.57 4.59 0.01
C MET A 62 -9.06 4.47 0.33
N PHE A 63 -8.42 3.38 -0.09
CA PHE A 63 -6.99 3.19 0.13
C PHE A 63 -6.15 4.15 -0.71
N THR A 64 -6.45 4.27 -2.01
CA THR A 64 -5.65 5.08 -2.94
C THR A 64 -5.79 6.58 -2.70
N LEU A 65 -7.00 7.07 -2.46
CA LEU A 65 -7.29 8.50 -2.35
C LEU A 65 -7.08 9.04 -0.94
N VAL A 66 -7.53 8.31 0.09
CA VAL A 66 -7.58 8.81 1.46
C VAL A 66 -6.44 8.23 2.29
N THR A 67 -6.41 6.91 2.44
CA THR A 67 -5.57 6.24 3.45
C THR A 67 -4.08 6.36 3.13
N CYS A 68 -3.68 6.11 1.88
CA CYS A 68 -2.29 6.23 1.47
C CYS A 68 -1.80 7.67 1.61
N SER A 69 -2.56 8.64 1.09
CA SER A 69 -2.22 10.07 1.15
C SER A 69 -2.05 10.56 2.60
N MET A 70 -2.98 10.18 3.48
CA MET A 70 -2.89 10.49 4.91
C MET A 70 -1.62 9.92 5.55
N MET A 71 -1.27 8.68 5.24
CA MET A 71 -0.06 8.03 5.79
C MET A 71 1.23 8.57 5.21
N ASP A 72 1.23 8.98 3.94
CA ASP A 72 2.35 9.66 3.31
C ASP A 72 2.60 11.02 3.96
N ASN A 73 1.54 11.83 4.15
CA ASN A 73 1.63 13.12 4.83
C ASN A 73 2.16 12.97 6.26
N ARG A 74 1.66 11.98 7.01
CA ARG A 74 2.19 11.67 8.34
C ARG A 74 3.66 11.25 8.30
N SER A 75 4.08 10.48 7.30
CA SER A 75 5.47 10.04 7.17
C SER A 75 6.41 11.18 6.81
N LEU A 76 5.98 12.11 5.95
CA LEU A 76 6.71 13.34 5.60
C LEU A 76 7.00 14.20 6.83
N LEU A 77 6.05 14.33 7.76
CA LEU A 77 6.24 15.10 9.00
C LEU A 77 7.23 14.46 9.98
N ASN A 78 7.31 13.13 10.00
CA ASN A 78 8.09 12.39 11.00
C ASN A 78 9.47 11.94 10.49
N ARG A 79 9.70 11.96 9.18
CA ARG A 79 10.89 11.38 8.55
C ARG A 79 11.41 12.28 7.43
N PRO A 80 12.56 12.95 7.62
CA PRO A 80 13.10 13.88 6.63
C PRO A 80 13.55 13.18 5.34
N ASP A 81 13.91 11.89 5.40
CA ASP A 81 14.33 11.10 4.24
C ASP A 81 13.15 10.61 3.37
N TYR A 82 11.91 10.70 3.87
CA TYR A 82 10.73 10.11 3.22
C TYR A 82 10.39 10.76 1.88
N SER A 83 10.65 12.07 1.72
CA SER A 83 10.39 12.78 0.47
C SER A 83 11.17 12.18 -0.70
N THR A 84 12.45 11.87 -0.48
CA THR A 84 13.31 11.24 -1.50
C THR A 84 12.85 9.83 -1.84
N TYR A 85 12.43 9.06 -0.83
CA TYR A 85 11.86 7.73 -1.01
C TYR A 85 10.54 7.76 -1.78
N MET A 86 9.69 8.76 -1.49
CA MET A 86 8.40 8.95 -2.13
C MET A 86 8.51 9.28 -3.62
N ALA A 87 9.50 10.07 -4.01
CA ALA A 87 9.75 10.40 -5.42
C ALA A 87 10.15 9.16 -6.26
N LYS A 88 10.84 8.20 -5.63
CA LYS A 88 11.37 7.00 -6.30
C LYS A 88 10.43 5.81 -6.27
N THR A 89 9.47 5.76 -5.34
CA THR A 89 8.69 4.54 -5.05
C THR A 89 7.20 4.72 -5.33
N SER A 90 6.61 3.76 -6.04
CA SER A 90 5.17 3.69 -6.30
C SER A 90 4.35 3.72 -5.01
N GLN A 91 3.17 4.35 -5.04
CA GLN A 91 2.30 4.48 -3.86
C GLN A 91 1.77 3.13 -3.37
N LEU A 92 1.24 2.32 -4.30
CA LEU A 92 0.51 1.10 -3.99
C LEU A 92 1.02 -0.10 -4.78
N LEU A 93 1.18 0.03 -6.10
CA LEU A 93 1.62 -1.06 -6.97
C LEU A 93 3.07 -1.44 -6.68
N LEU A 94 3.39 -2.74 -6.78
CA LEU A 94 4.76 -3.25 -6.74
C LEU A 94 5.44 -2.92 -8.08
N TRP A 95 5.99 -1.72 -8.18
CA TRP A 95 6.63 -1.23 -9.39
C TRP A 95 8.12 -0.96 -9.19
N TRP A 96 8.89 -1.03 -10.28
CA TRP A 96 10.32 -0.73 -10.23
C TRP A 96 10.55 0.72 -9.81
N PRO A 97 11.45 0.98 -8.83
CA PRO A 97 11.71 2.32 -8.38
C PRO A 97 12.41 3.14 -9.47
N LYS A 98 12.10 4.44 -9.52
CA LYS A 98 12.73 5.37 -10.46
C LYS A 98 14.18 5.65 -10.01
N SER A 99 15.08 5.77 -10.99
CA SER A 99 16.51 6.07 -10.76
C SER A 99 16.70 7.42 -10.08
#